data_AF-A0A1I6Q5M6-F1
#
_entry.id   AF-A0A1I6Q5M6-F1
#
_cell.length_a   1.000
_cell.length_b   1.000
_cell.length_c   1.000
_cell.angle_alpha   90.00
_cell.angle_beta   90.00
_cell.angle_gamma   90.00
#
_symmetry.space_group_name_H-M   'P 1'
#
loop_
_entity.id
_entity.type
_entity.pdbx_description
1 polymer ?
#
loop_
_entity_poly.entity_id
_entity_poly.type
_entity_poly.pdbx_seq_one_letter_code
_entity_poly.pdbx_strand_id
1 'polypeptide(L)'
;MAYVFYEPYKEGYGTVTYIYFTVPQEELGNYVEVDEVPGPENLAPDLTPIQRIDITNKTIFYEYVSNGSLESKVKGLQGENTALNEELGSLLMQSAVDKATM
;
A
#
# COMPACT_ATOMS: atom_id res chain seq x y z
N MET A 1 -13.76 20.80 6.43
CA MET A 1 -14.85 20.58 5.47
C MET A 1 -14.29 20.56 4.06
N ALA A 2 -14.51 19.47 3.35
CA ALA A 2 -14.15 19.28 1.95
C ALA A 2 -15.29 18.56 1.21
N TYR A 3 -15.39 18.82 -0.09
CA TYR A 3 -16.34 18.20 -1.01
C TYR A 3 -15.60 17.15 -1.82
N VAL A 4 -15.98 15.89 -1.63
CA VAL A 4 -15.27 14.74 -2.18
C VAL A 4 -16.12 14.14 -3.29
N PHE A 5 -15.64 14.26 -4.52
CA PHE A 5 -16.26 13.64 -5.67
C PHE A 5 -15.77 12.21 -5.81
N TYR A 6 -16.68 11.31 -6.18
CA TYR A 6 -16.36 9.90 -6.27
C TYR A 6 -17.07 9.17 -7.39
N GLU A 7 -16.43 8.10 -7.86
CA GLU A 7 -17.06 7.09 -8.70
C GLU A 7 -17.48 5.89 -7.84
N PRO A 8 -18.67 5.29 -8.07
CA PRO A 8 -19.10 4.11 -7.33
C PRO A 8 -18.08 2.97 -7.48
N TYR A 9 -17.70 2.36 -6.35
CA TYR A 9 -16.76 1.23 -6.33
C TYR A 9 -17.44 -0.05 -5.83
N LYS A 10 -18.09 0.02 -4.67
CA LYS A 10 -18.86 -1.06 -4.03
C LYS A 10 -20.05 -0.44 -3.31
N GLU A 11 -21.01 -1.25 -2.88
CA GLU A 11 -22.12 -0.76 -2.06
C GLU A 11 -21.58 -0.02 -0.82
N GLY A 12 -21.97 1.24 -0.65
CA GLY A 12 -21.49 2.12 0.44
C GLY A 12 -20.11 2.75 0.24
N TYR A 13 -19.38 2.41 -0.83
CA TYR A 13 -18.00 2.88 -1.05
C TYR A 13 -17.76 3.47 -2.43
N GLY A 14 -16.94 4.53 -2.48
CA GLY A 14 -16.53 5.21 -3.70
C GLY A 14 -15.02 5.28 -3.88
N THR A 15 -14.57 5.46 -5.11
CA THR A 15 -13.21 5.87 -5.46
C THR A 15 -13.16 7.39 -5.53
N VAL A 16 -12.27 8.02 -4.78
CA VAL A 16 -12.16 9.50 -4.82
C VAL A 16 -11.56 9.93 -6.14
N THR A 17 -12.20 10.89 -6.82
CA THR A 17 -11.72 11.46 -8.08
C THR A 17 -11.16 12.86 -7.88
N TYR A 18 -11.90 13.71 -7.17
CA TYR A 18 -11.52 15.10 -6.89
C TYR A 18 -11.92 15.51 -5.48
N ILE A 19 -11.13 16.39 -4.87
CA ILE A 19 -11.40 16.99 -3.56
C ILE A 19 -11.37 18.50 -3.72
N TYR A 20 -12.46 19.16 -3.32
CA TYR A 20 -12.55 20.61 -3.27
C TYR A 20 -12.68 21.09 -1.83
N PHE A 21 -11.94 22.12 -1.45
CA PHE A 21 -12.04 22.75 -0.13
C PHE A 21 -13.00 23.94 -0.09
N THR A 22 -13.67 24.19 -1.21
CA THR A 22 -14.67 25.24 -1.39
C THR A 22 -15.91 24.61 -2.02
N VAL A 23 -17.06 25.24 -1.82
CA VAL A 23 -18.33 24.80 -2.43
C VAL A 23 -18.14 24.71 -3.96
N PRO A 24 -18.39 23.55 -4.59
CA PRO A 24 -18.28 23.41 -6.04
C PRO A 24 -19.30 24.33 -6.73
N GLN A 25 -18.87 25.06 -7.76
CA GLN A 25 -19.76 25.95 -8.52
C GLN A 25 -20.66 25.21 -9.52
N GLU A 26 -20.28 23.97 -9.88
CA GLU A 26 -21.04 23.09 -10.77
C GLU A 26 -21.17 21.70 -10.14
N GLU A 27 -22.37 21.12 -10.14
CA GLU A 27 -22.62 19.76 -9.65
C GLU A 27 -22.18 18.73 -10.70
N LEU A 28 -20.87 18.50 -10.80
CA LEU A 28 -20.28 17.50 -11.67
C LEU A 28 -20.25 16.12 -10.98
N GLY A 29 -21.43 15.52 -10.75
CA GLY A 29 -21.56 14.12 -10.33
C GLY A 29 -21.74 13.89 -8.82
N ASN A 30 -21.44 12.67 -8.37
CA ASN A 30 -21.66 12.25 -6.99
C ASN A 30 -20.60 12.87 -6.06
N TYR A 31 -21.05 13.58 -5.02
CA TYR A 31 -20.18 14.12 -3.99
C TYR A 31 -20.71 13.85 -2.59
N VAL A 32 -19.78 13.84 -1.63
CA VAL A 32 -20.07 13.83 -0.20
C VAL A 32 -19.23 14.90 0.50
N GLU A 33 -19.83 15.59 1.44
CA GLU A 33 -19.12 16.49 2.36
C GLU A 33 -18.44 15.69 3.47
N VAL A 34 -17.14 15.89 3.65
CA VAL A 34 -16.33 15.27 4.70
C VAL A 34 -15.65 16.33 5.55
N ASP A 35 -15.42 16.04 6.83
CA ASP A 35 -14.78 16.98 7.74
C ASP A 35 -13.26 17.06 7.51
N GLU A 36 -12.66 15.89 7.30
CA GLU A 36 -11.21 15.68 7.24
C GLU A 36 -10.81 14.86 6.01
N VAL A 37 -9.64 15.20 5.46
CA VAL A 37 -9.00 14.48 4.36
C VAL A 37 -7.63 14.01 4.88
N PRO A 38 -7.51 12.76 5.37
CA PRO A 38 -6.23 12.25 5.82
C PRO A 38 -5.28 12.11 4.63
N GLY A 39 -3.97 12.21 4.89
CA GLY A 39 -2.93 11.81 3.94
C GLY A 39 -2.69 10.30 3.99
N PRO A 40 -2.11 9.70 2.94
CA PRO A 40 -1.73 8.29 2.97
C PRO A 40 -0.58 8.07 3.95
N GLU A 41 -0.61 6.94 4.64
CA GLU A 41 0.49 6.47 5.48
C GLU A 41 1.57 5.82 4.62
N ASN A 42 2.83 5.98 5.02
CA ASN A 42 3.94 5.28 4.39
C ASN A 42 4.12 3.90 5.04
N LEU A 43 3.32 2.93 4.61
CA LEU A 43 3.32 1.58 5.20
C LEU A 43 4.45 0.69 4.65
N ALA A 44 4.63 0.66 3.32
CA ALA A 44 5.66 -0.13 2.66
C ALA A 44 5.91 0.37 1.22
N PRO A 45 7.14 0.21 0.69
CA PRO A 45 7.51 0.71 -0.63
C PRO A 45 6.84 -0.03 -1.80
N ASP A 46 6.33 -1.24 -1.61
CA ASP A 46 5.62 -2.02 -2.64
C ASP A 46 4.10 -1.79 -2.67
N LEU A 47 3.59 -0.95 -1.76
CA LEU A 47 2.16 -0.64 -1.64
C LEU A 47 1.84 0.73 -2.26
N THR A 48 0.85 0.74 -3.15
CA THR A 48 0.27 1.96 -3.69
C THR A 48 -1.02 2.29 -2.95
N PRO A 49 -1.14 3.47 -2.33
CA PRO A 49 -2.37 3.92 -1.72
C PRO A 49 -3.41 4.32 -2.79
N ILE A 50 -4.61 3.77 -2.70
CA ILE A 50 -5.79 4.18 -3.47
C ILE A 50 -6.76 4.86 -2.52
N GLN A 51 -7.08 6.13 -2.79
CA GLN A 51 -7.99 6.91 -1.95
C GLN A 51 -9.45 6.49 -2.19
N ARG A 52 -10.14 6.15 -1.10
CA ARG A 52 -11.53 5.69 -1.09
C ARG A 52 -12.36 6.56 -0.15
N ILE A 53 -13.67 6.50 -0.33
CA ILE A 53 -14.65 7.13 0.56
C ILE A 53 -15.68 6.10 1.02
N ASP A 54 -15.97 6.10 2.32
CA ASP A 54 -17.17 5.50 2.90
C ASP A 54 -18.29 6.55 2.83
N ILE A 55 -19.29 6.28 2.00
CA ILE A 55 -20.37 7.21 1.69
C ILE A 55 -21.32 7.35 2.89
N THR A 56 -21.50 6.28 3.66
CA THR A 56 -22.40 6.24 4.82
C THR A 56 -21.79 6.99 6.00
N ASN A 57 -20.52 6.73 6.29
CA ASN A 57 -19.80 7.36 7.40
C ASN A 57 -19.19 8.71 7.03
N LYS A 58 -19.16 9.06 5.74
CA LYS A 58 -18.57 10.30 5.20
C LYS A 58 -17.09 10.44 5.58
N THR A 59 -16.35 9.33 5.49
CA THR A 59 -14.93 9.26 5.86
C THR A 59 -14.08 8.82 4.68
N ILE A 60 -12.93 9.47 4.48
CA ILE A 60 -11.92 9.05 3.52
C ILE A 60 -10.97 8.03 4.18
N PHE A 61 -10.56 7.02 3.42
CA PHE A 61 -9.53 6.07 3.81
C PHE A 61 -8.67 5.66 2.61
N TYR A 62 -7.59 4.93 2.86
CA TYR A 62 -6.71 4.43 1.82
C TYR A 62 -6.72 2.91 1.79
N GLU A 63 -7.03 2.35 0.62
CA GLU A 63 -6.84 0.94 0.31
C GLU A 63 -5.43 0.78 -0.28
N TYR A 64 -4.61 -0.09 0.30
CA TYR A 64 -3.23 -0.31 -0.16
C TYR A 64 -3.14 -1.54 -1.05
N VAL A 65 -2.71 -1.34 -2.28
CA VAL A 65 -2.59 -2.39 -3.28
C VAL A 65 -1.11 -2.66 -3.57
N SER A 66 -0.73 -3.93 -3.54
CA SER A 66 0.62 -4.37 -3.93
C SER A 66 0.86 -4.17 -5.43
N ASN A 67 1.94 -3.49 -5.78
CA ASN A 67 2.36 -3.29 -7.18
C ASN A 67 2.96 -4.56 -7.82
N GLY A 68 3.36 -5.53 -7.00
CA GLY A 68 3.91 -6.81 -7.46
C GLY A 68 2.86 -7.92 -7.54
N SER A 69 3.02 -8.83 -8.51
CA SER A 69 2.30 -10.11 -8.47
C SER A 69 2.81 -10.96 -7.30
N LEU A 70 1.93 -11.78 -6.74
CA LEU A 70 2.31 -12.79 -5.73
C LEU A 70 3.46 -13.67 -6.25
N GLU A 71 3.45 -14.00 -7.54
CA GLU A 71 4.50 -14.79 -8.19
C GLU A 71 5.87 -14.09 -8.16
N SER A 72 5.91 -12.79 -8.46
CA SER A 72 7.16 -12.01 -8.39
C SER A 72 7.69 -11.94 -6.97
N LYS A 73 6.80 -11.83 -5.97
CA LYS A 73 7.16 -11.82 -4.55
C LYS A 73 7.71 -13.16 -4.09
N VAL A 74 7.07 -14.27 -4.49
CA VAL A 74 7.54 -15.63 -4.21
C VAL A 74 8.93 -15.85 -4.83
N LYS A 75 9.12 -15.43 -6.08
CA LYS A 75 10.40 -15.56 -6.77
C LYS A 75 11.51 -14.76 -6.07
N GLY A 76 11.21 -13.54 -5.62
CA GLY A 76 12.12 -12.72 -4.82
C GLY A 76 12.55 -13.43 -3.52
N LEU A 77 11.57 -13.92 -2.75
CA LEU A 77 11.82 -14.63 -1.49
C LEU A 77 12.61 -15.94 -1.67
N GLN A 78 12.38 -16.66 -2.77
CA GLN A 78 13.16 -17.86 -3.11
C GLN A 78 14.62 -17.51 -3.43
N GLY A 79 14.86 -16.41 -4.14
CA GLY A 79 16.19 -15.90 -4.42
C GLY A 79 16.93 -15.49 -3.14
N GLU A 80 16.28 -14.72 -2.27
CA GLU A 80 16.83 -14.32 -0.97
C GLU A 80 17.18 -15.52 -0.09
N ASN A 81 16.28 -16.52 0.01
CA ASN A 81 16.58 -17.75 0.75
C ASN A 81 17.77 -18.52 0.18
N THR A 82 17.94 -18.52 -1.14
CA THR A 82 19.09 -19.18 -1.78
C THR A 82 20.38 -18.48 -1.39
N ALA A 83 20.43 -17.15 -1.51
CA ALA A 83 21.59 -16.35 -1.14
C ALA A 83 21.95 -16.50 0.35
N LEU A 84 20.95 -16.47 1.24
CA LEU A 84 21.16 -16.65 2.68
C LEU A 84 21.70 -18.05 3.02
N ASN A 85 21.24 -19.09 2.33
CA ASN A 85 21.74 -20.45 2.53
C ASN A 85 23.19 -20.61 2.04
N GLU A 86 23.56 -19.97 0.94
CA GLU A 86 24.95 -19.94 0.44
C GLU A 86 25.88 -19.19 1.40
N GLU A 87 25.44 -18.04 1.91
CA GLU A 87 26.17 -17.26 2.91
C GLU A 87 26.35 -18.06 4.21
N LEU A 88 25.28 -18.68 4.71
CA LEU A 88 25.33 -19.54 5.89
C LEU A 88 26.30 -20.72 5.69
N GLY A 89 26.25 -21.38 4.54
CA GLY A 89 27.18 -22.47 4.20
C GLY A 89 28.64 -22.00 4.23
N SER A 90 28.92 -20.83 3.65
CA SER A 90 30.25 -20.22 3.63
C SER A 90 30.75 -19.91 5.04
N LEU A 91 29.91 -19.33 5.90
CA LEU A 91 30.24 -19.04 7.29
C LEU A 91 30.51 -20.30 8.12
N LEU A 92 29.73 -21.36 7.90
CA LEU A 92 29.95 -22.65 8.56
C LEU A 92 31.29 -23.28 8.17
N MET A 93 31.66 -23.20 6.89
CA MET A 93 32.97 -23.67 6.41
C MET A 93 34.12 -22.86 7.03
N GLN A 94 34.00 -21.53 7.05
CA GLN A 94 35.01 -20.67 7.68
C GLN A 94 35.19 -21.01 9.17
N SER A 95 34.08 -21.15 9.91
CA SER A 95 34.13 -21.54 11.32
C SER A 95 34.80 -22.90 11.56
N ALA A 96 34.59 -23.86 10.66
CA ALA A 96 35.25 -25.17 10.73
C ALA A 96 36.76 -25.08 10.47
N VAL A 97 37.20 -24.24 9.52
CA VAL A 97 38.61 -23.99 9.24
C VAL A 97 39.30 -23.29 10.42
N ASP A 98 38.64 -22.27 11.00
CA ASP A 98 39.18 -21.54 12.15
C ASP A 98 39.38 -22.50 13.34
N LYS A 99 38.44 -23.43 13.59
CA LYS A 99 38.58 -24.46 14.62
C LYS A 99 39.68 -25.48 14.34
N ALA A 100 39.98 -25.77 13.08
CA ALA A 100 41.00 -26.76 12.70
C ALA A 100 42.43 -26.19 12.69
N THR A 101 42.56 -24.87 12.66
CA THR A 101 43.85 -24.15 12.61
C THR A 101 44.25 -23.53 13.96
N MET A 102 43.40 -23.66 14.98
CA MET A 102 43.71 -23.42 16.40
C MET A 102 44.29 -24.66 17.08
#